data_AF-A0A536UCK4-F1
#
_entry.id   AF-A0A536UCK4-F1
#
_cell.length_a   1.000
_cell.length_b   1.000
_cell.length_c   1.000
_cell.angle_alpha   90.00
_cell.angle_beta   90.00
_cell.angle_gamma   90.00
#
_symmetry.space_group_name_H-M   'P 1'
#
loop_
_entity.id
_entity.type
_entity.pdbx_description
1 polymer ?
#
loop_
_entity_poly.entity_id
_entity_poly.type
_entity_poly.pdbx_seq_one_letter_code
_entity_poly.pdbx_strand_id
1 'polypeptide(L)'
;MLLIAAAALATGPALAQTKLKWAHVYETSEPFHKWSVWAADEIKKRSSGKYQIDVFPASQLGKENDINQGLTLGTVDIIISGSSFAAKTFPRIGVTYYPYTFRSVEH
;
A
#
# COMPACT_ATOMS: atom_id res chain seq x y z
N MET A 1 35.13 -34.02 -35.58
CA MET A 1 34.31 -32.79 -35.53
C MET A 1 33.16 -33.03 -34.57
N LEU A 2 33.28 -32.59 -33.32
CA LEU A 2 32.21 -32.66 -32.33
C LEU A 2 31.68 -31.23 -32.12
N LEU A 3 30.47 -30.96 -32.63
CA LEU A 3 29.78 -29.68 -32.46
C LEU A 3 29.16 -29.63 -31.06
N ILE A 4 29.74 -28.84 -30.16
CA ILE A 4 29.15 -28.48 -28.87
C ILE A 4 28.14 -27.36 -29.15
N ALA A 5 26.85 -27.69 -29.08
CA ALA A 5 25.78 -26.70 -29.14
C ALA A 5 25.76 -25.91 -27.82
N ALA A 6 26.23 -24.67 -27.86
CA ALA A 6 26.13 -23.74 -26.74
C ALA A 6 24.66 -23.34 -26.55
N ALA A 7 24.00 -23.91 -25.54
CA ALA A 7 22.71 -23.43 -25.07
C ALA A 7 22.93 -22.06 -24.42
N ALA A 8 22.62 -21.00 -25.16
CA ALA A 8 22.54 -19.64 -24.62
C ALA A 8 21.37 -19.58 -23.62
N LEU A 9 21.68 -19.73 -22.33
CA LEU A 9 20.79 -19.37 -21.24
C LEU A 9 20.51 -17.87 -21.38
N ALA A 10 19.31 -17.52 -21.84
CA ALA A 10 18.81 -16.16 -21.82
C ALA A 10 18.56 -15.75 -20.36
N THR A 11 19.62 -15.31 -19.66
CA THR A 11 19.50 -14.61 -18.38
C THR A 11 18.99 -13.20 -18.65
N GLY A 12 17.67 -13.06 -18.81
CA GLY A 12 17.03 -11.75 -18.74
C GLY A 12 17.27 -11.13 -17.35
N PRO A 13 17.32 -9.79 -17.21
CA PRO A 13 17.50 -9.16 -15.93
C PRO A 13 16.37 -9.56 -14.98
N ALA A 14 16.72 -10.24 -13.88
CA ALA A 14 15.78 -10.44 -12.78
C ALA A 14 15.49 -9.08 -12.15
N LEU A 15 14.31 -8.52 -12.43
CA LEU A 15 13.84 -7.33 -11.72
C LEU A 15 13.63 -7.73 -10.26
N ALA A 16 14.46 -7.19 -9.35
CA ALA A 16 14.30 -7.42 -7.93
C ALA A 16 12.91 -6.92 -7.50
N GLN A 17 12.10 -7.83 -6.98
CA GLN A 17 10.75 -7.55 -6.54
C GLN A 17 10.79 -6.76 -5.23
N THR A 18 10.20 -5.57 -5.24
CA THR A 18 10.03 -4.75 -4.03
C THR A 18 8.78 -5.20 -3.30
N LYS A 19 8.93 -5.62 -2.04
CA LYS A 19 7.81 -5.95 -1.15
C LYS A 19 7.46 -4.75 -0.29
N LEU A 20 6.18 -4.39 -0.27
CA LEU A 20 5.64 -3.27 0.49
C LEU A 20 4.59 -3.77 1.47
N LYS A 21 4.55 -3.19 2.67
CA LYS A 21 3.55 -3.47 3.70
C LYS A 21 2.48 -2.39 3.68
N TRP A 22 1.22 -2.81 3.50
CA TRP A 22 0.07 -1.91 3.61
C TRP A 22 -0.71 -2.20 4.89
N ALA A 23 -0.62 -1.33 5.89
CA ALA A 23 -1.35 -1.47 7.15
C ALA A 23 -2.66 -0.66 7.18
N HIS A 24 -3.71 -1.21 7.78
CA HIS A 24 -4.91 -0.44 8.13
C HIS A 24 -5.65 -1.03 9.35
N VAL A 25 -6.41 -0.18 10.05
CA VAL A 25 -7.13 -0.59 11.27
C VAL A 25 -8.45 -1.32 11.02
N TYR A 26 -9.03 -1.17 9.83
CA TYR A 26 -10.35 -1.72 9.49
C TYR A 26 -10.37 -3.25 9.44
N GLU A 27 -11.51 -3.83 9.82
CA GLU A 27 -11.78 -5.27 9.74
C GLU A 27 -11.80 -5.80 8.31
N THR A 28 -11.60 -7.12 8.15
CA THR A 28 -11.54 -7.75 6.82
C THR A 28 -12.88 -7.73 6.08
N SER A 29 -14.00 -7.57 6.79
CA SER A 29 -15.35 -7.42 6.21
C SER A 29 -15.62 -6.03 5.62
N GLU A 30 -14.79 -5.03 5.94
CA GLU A 30 -15.03 -3.64 5.53
C GLU A 30 -14.61 -3.37 4.08
N PRO A 31 -15.27 -2.43 3.38
CA PRO A 31 -14.92 -2.04 2.01
C PRO A 31 -13.45 -1.61 1.86
N PHE A 32 -12.88 -0.96 2.88
CA PHE A 32 -11.46 -0.55 2.86
C PHE A 32 -10.54 -1.73 2.63
N HIS A 33 -10.76 -2.86 3.32
CA HIS A 33 -9.93 -4.05 3.14
C HIS A 33 -10.09 -4.63 1.73
N LYS A 34 -11.34 -4.78 1.27
CA LYS A 34 -11.65 -5.30 -0.07
C LYS A 34 -10.90 -4.54 -1.16
N TRP A 35 -10.91 -3.20 -1.08
CA TRP A 35 -10.26 -2.37 -2.08
C TRP A 35 -8.74 -2.30 -1.93
N SER A 36 -8.19 -2.40 -0.71
CA SER A 36 -6.74 -2.53 -0.51
C SER A 36 -6.17 -3.81 -1.13
N VAL A 37 -6.85 -4.96 -0.96
CA VAL A 37 -6.44 -6.23 -1.57
C VAL A 37 -6.53 -6.15 -3.09
N TRP A 38 -7.64 -5.62 -3.63
CA TRP A 38 -7.77 -5.40 -5.06
C TRP A 38 -6.68 -4.48 -5.62
N ALA A 39 -6.37 -3.38 -4.91
CA ALA A 39 -5.33 -2.44 -5.32
C ALA A 39 -3.93 -3.09 -5.30
N ALA A 40 -3.62 -3.90 -4.28
CA ALA A 40 -2.38 -4.66 -4.20
C ALA A 40 -2.19 -5.55 -5.44
N ASP A 41 -3.23 -6.28 -5.85
CA ASP A 41 -3.21 -7.11 -7.05
C ASP A 41 -3.06 -6.30 -8.34
N GLU A 42 -3.77 -5.18 -8.46
CA GLU A 42 -3.68 -4.31 -9.64
C GLU A 42 -2.31 -3.66 -9.77
N ILE A 43 -1.71 -3.22 -8.66
CA ILE A 43 -0.35 -2.66 -8.64
C ILE A 43 0.65 -3.73 -9.08
N LYS A 44 0.52 -4.97 -8.61
CA LYS A 44 1.37 -6.07 -9.06
C LYS A 44 1.27 -6.30 -10.56
N LYS A 45 0.04 -6.37 -11.11
CA LYS A 45 -0.18 -6.58 -12.56
C LYS A 45 0.40 -5.43 -13.39
N ARG A 46 0.09 -4.19 -13.03
CA ARG A 46 0.46 -2.98 -13.79
C ARG A 46 1.96 -2.66 -13.69
N SER A 47 2.63 -3.16 -12.65
CA SER A 47 4.07 -3.02 -12.48
C SER A 47 4.87 -4.21 -13.02
N SER A 48 4.24 -5.13 -13.76
CA SER A 48 4.88 -6.37 -14.24
C SER A 48 5.57 -7.15 -13.12
N GLY A 49 4.93 -7.20 -11.94
CA GLY A 49 5.45 -7.89 -10.76
C GLY A 49 6.56 -7.15 -10.00
N LYS A 50 6.95 -5.93 -10.42
CA LYS A 50 7.99 -5.15 -9.72
C LYS A 50 7.62 -4.86 -8.26
N TYR A 51 6.34 -4.59 -7.99
CA TYR A 51 5.85 -4.37 -6.63
C TYR A 51 4.92 -5.51 -6.20
N GLN A 52 5.19 -6.08 -5.03
CA GLN A 52 4.24 -6.92 -4.29
C GLN A 52 3.85 -6.19 -3.02
N ILE A 53 2.55 -6.11 -2.76
CA ILE A 53 2.03 -5.49 -1.56
C ILE A 53 1.37 -6.58 -0.71
N ASP A 54 1.78 -6.68 0.55
CA ASP A 54 1.13 -7.51 1.55
C ASP A 54 0.24 -6.60 2.41
N VAL A 55 -1.06 -6.90 2.49
CA VAL A 55 -2.06 -6.10 3.22
C VAL A 55 -2.23 -6.67 4.63
N PHE A 56 -2.09 -5.82 5.64
CA PHE A 56 -2.19 -6.11 7.07
C PHE A 56 -3.42 -5.40 7.68
N PRO A 57 -4.60 -6.05 7.67
CA PRO A 57 -5.85 -5.48 8.18
C PRO A 57 -5.98 -5.59 9.70
N ALA A 58 -7.14 -5.17 10.24
CA ALA A 58 -7.58 -5.44 11.60
C ALA A 58 -6.54 -5.10 12.67
N SER A 59 -5.81 -3.99 12.48
CA SER A 59 -4.77 -3.52 13.40
C SER A 59 -3.66 -4.54 13.67
N GLN A 60 -3.37 -5.46 12.75
CA GLN A 60 -2.29 -6.46 12.88
C GLN A 60 -0.92 -5.85 13.13
N LEU A 61 -0.68 -4.62 12.63
CA LEU A 61 0.56 -3.86 12.81
C LEU A 61 0.41 -2.69 13.80
N GLY A 62 -0.65 -2.70 14.61
CA GLY A 62 -0.94 -1.65 15.60
C GLY A 62 -2.16 -0.80 15.25
N LYS A 63 -2.51 0.10 16.16
CA LYS A 63 -3.62 1.05 15.99
C LYS A 63 -3.18 2.23 15.13
N GLU A 64 -4.12 3.13 14.84
CA GLU A 64 -3.93 4.28 13.96
C GLU A 64 -2.66 5.10 14.27
N ASN A 65 -2.39 5.43 15.54
CA ASN A 65 -1.18 6.15 15.92
C ASN A 65 0.10 5.38 15.57
N ASP A 66 0.11 4.06 15.80
CA ASP A 66 1.28 3.21 15.61
C ASP A 66 1.65 3.10 14.13
N ILE A 67 0.67 2.92 13.25
CA ILE A 67 0.92 2.80 11.80
C ILE A 67 1.29 4.15 11.16
N ASN A 68 0.79 5.28 11.68
CA ASN A 68 1.22 6.61 11.22
C ASN A 68 2.68 6.90 11.63
N GLN A 69 3.11 6.45 12.83
CA GLN A 69 4.52 6.48 13.22
C GLN A 69 5.35 5.51 12.39
N GLY A 70 4.84 4.31 12.13
CA GLY A 70 5.50 3.30 11.30
C GLY A 70 5.74 3.77 9.87
N LEU A 71 4.80 4.51 9.28
CA LEU A 71 5.00 5.19 7.98
C LEU A 71 6.16 6.18 8.05
N THR A 72 6.21 7.01 9.10
CA THR A 72 7.27 8.00 9.28
C THR A 72 8.66 7.35 9.44
N LEU A 73 8.72 6.21 10.12
CA LEU A 73 9.95 5.45 10.37
C LEU A 73 10.32 4.49 9.21
N GLY A 74 9.44 4.31 8.23
CA GLY A 74 9.63 3.37 7.13
C GLY A 74 9.48 1.88 7.50
N THR A 75 8.84 1.57 8.63
CA THR A 75 8.56 0.18 9.02
C THR A 75 7.27 -0.36 8.39
N VAL A 76 6.40 0.54 7.93
CA VAL A 76 5.21 0.32 7.10
C VAL A 76 5.32 1.25 5.89
N ASP A 77 4.94 0.77 4.71
CA ASP A 77 5.15 1.50 3.46
C ASP A 77 3.90 2.25 2.99
N ILE A 78 2.72 1.70 3.29
CA ILE A 78 1.43 2.24 2.89
C ILE A 78 0.47 2.15 4.07
N ILE A 79 -0.31 3.20 4.32
CA ILE A 79 -1.38 3.17 5.32
C ILE A 79 -2.67 3.76 4.76
N ILE A 80 -3.81 3.38 5.35
CA ILE A 80 -5.03 4.20 5.28
C ILE A 80 -5.10 4.97 6.59
N SER A 81 -5.18 6.30 6.52
CA SER A 81 -5.22 7.18 7.69
C SER A 81 -6.27 8.27 7.55
N GLY A 82 -6.83 8.69 8.67
CA GLY A 82 -7.81 9.78 8.73
C GLY A 82 -7.16 11.15 8.49
N SER A 83 -7.86 12.07 7.83
CA SER A 83 -7.34 13.42 7.57
C SER A 83 -7.02 14.21 8.85
N SER A 84 -7.68 13.90 9.98
CA SER A 84 -7.36 14.46 11.30
C SER A 84 -5.97 14.06 11.81
N PHE A 85 -5.48 12.85 11.49
CA PHE A 85 -4.13 12.42 11.84
C PHE A 85 -3.10 13.10 10.93
N ALA A 86 -3.36 13.13 9.62
CA ALA A 86 -2.51 13.83 8.66
C ALA A 86 -2.39 15.34 8.96
N ALA A 87 -3.45 15.96 9.51
CA ALA A 87 -3.46 17.37 9.91
C ALA A 87 -2.44 17.72 11.00
N LYS A 88 -1.94 16.74 11.78
CA LYS A 88 -0.87 16.97 12.77
C LYS A 88 0.44 17.43 12.10
N THR A 89 0.69 17.00 10.86
CA THR A 89 1.89 17.36 10.09
C THR A 89 1.58 18.36 8.98
N PHE A 90 0.39 18.27 8.37
CA PHE A 90 -0.03 19.17 7.30
C PHE A 90 -1.43 19.74 7.59
N PRO A 91 -1.54 20.81 8.41
CA PRO A 91 -2.81 21.28 8.98
C PRO A 91 -3.93 21.53 7.98
N ARG A 92 -3.59 21.98 6.76
CA ARG A 92 -4.58 22.32 5.71
C ARG A 92 -5.45 21.13 5.27
N ILE A 93 -4.95 19.89 5.34
CA ILE A 93 -5.74 18.71 4.97
C ILE A 93 -6.86 18.42 5.97
N GLY A 94 -6.74 18.93 7.19
CA GLY A 94 -7.75 18.74 8.23
C GLY A 94 -9.09 19.40 7.93
N VAL A 95 -9.16 20.29 6.94
CA VAL A 95 -10.42 20.92 6.50
C VAL A 95 -11.49 19.87 6.16
N THR A 96 -11.09 18.71 5.64
CA THR A 96 -12.01 17.63 5.24
C THR A 96 -12.60 16.87 6.43
N TYR A 97 -12.09 17.09 7.64
CA TYR A 97 -12.55 16.41 8.86
C TYR A 97 -13.57 17.23 9.67
N TYR A 98 -13.80 18.50 9.32
CA TYR A 98 -14.75 19.33 10.06
C TYR A 98 -16.20 18.91 9.76
N PRO A 99 -17.11 19.03 10.75
CA PRO A 99 -18.50 18.67 10.56
C PRO A 99 -19.15 19.57 9.50
N TYR A 100 -19.97 18.95 8.64
CA TYR A 100 -20.72 19.62 7.56
C TYR A 100 -19.87 20.33 6.49
N THR A 101 -18.58 19.99 6.34
CA THR A 101 -17.73 20.51 5.26
C THR A 101 -18.24 20.09 3.87
N PHE A 102 -18.70 18.85 3.73
CA PHE A 102 -19.21 18.30 2.48
C PHE A 102 -20.75 18.25 2.48
N ARG A 103 -21.35 18.41 1.29
CA ARG A 103 -22.82 18.45 1.09
C ARG A 103 -23.39 17.11 0.65
N SER A 104 -22.58 16.32 -0.06
CA SER A 104 -22.85 14.95 -0.48
C SER A 104 -21.52 14.23 -0.73
N VAL A 105 -21.57 12.97 -1.15
CA VAL A 105 -20.39 12.20 -1.57
C VAL A 105 -19.75 12.82 -2.83
N GLU A 106 -20.55 13.47 -3.68
CA GLU A 106 -20.13 14.10 -4.94
C GLU A 106 -19.60 15.54 -4.79
N HIS A 107 -19.79 16.21 -3.65
CA HIS A 107 -19.29 17.57 -3.41
C HIS A 107 -17.77 17.60 -3.26
#